data_AF-A0A0V8QFY5-F1
#
_entry.id   AF-A0A0V8QFY5-F1
#
_cell.length_a   1.000
_cell.length_b   1.000
_cell.length_c   1.000
_cell.angle_alpha   90.00
_cell.angle_beta   90.00
_cell.angle_gamma   90.00
#
_symmetry.space_group_name_H-M   'P 1'
#
loop_
_entity.id
_entity.type
_entity.pdbx_description
1 polymer ?
#
loop_
_entity_poly.entity_id
_entity_poly.type
_entity_poly.pdbx_seq_one_letter_code
_entity_poly.pdbx_strand_id
1 'polypeptide(L)'
;MMLATNKEIKSKEDVIAVAKYYFSRWKIEEYFRCKKQMFQFENFRVRKLSAINALNFYITLCMAFLAHISMKPETNALKVSIIQKADPIKEKIYFCYYRLAKGIFGILSYAKEGVRLWFRTKRPVYRQLCLKLVV
;
A
#
# COMPACT_ATOMS: atom_id res chain seq x y z
N MET A 1 26.02 -0.99 -20.40
CA MET A 1 25.43 0.03 -19.51
C MET A 1 26.52 0.51 -18.56
N MET A 2 26.73 1.81 -18.44
CA MET A 2 27.74 2.41 -17.55
C MET A 2 27.05 2.99 -16.31
N LEU A 3 27.55 2.69 -15.11
CA LEU A 3 26.98 3.15 -13.84
C LEU A 3 28.00 4.03 -13.11
N ALA A 4 27.65 5.29 -12.88
CA ALA A 4 28.40 6.15 -11.99
C ALA A 4 27.85 5.99 -10.56
N THR A 5 28.74 5.82 -9.58
CA THR A 5 28.36 5.70 -8.16
C THR A 5 29.31 6.53 -7.30
N ASN A 6 28.77 7.08 -6.22
CA ASN A 6 29.54 7.76 -5.17
C ASN A 6 30.12 6.79 -4.13
N LYS A 7 29.84 5.48 -4.25
CA LYS A 7 30.38 4.46 -3.36
C LYS A 7 31.77 4.04 -3.84
N GLU A 8 32.71 3.93 -2.90
CA GLU A 8 34.01 3.32 -3.18
C GLU A 8 33.83 1.85 -3.57
N ILE A 9 34.57 1.41 -4.58
CA ILE A 9 34.55 0.04 -5.06
C ILE A 9 35.93 -0.55 -4.77
N LYS A 10 36.01 -1.46 -3.79
CA LYS A 10 37.27 -2.11 -3.39
C LYS A 10 37.32 -3.57 -3.80
N SER A 11 36.16 -4.20 -3.92
CA SER A 11 36.01 -5.63 -4.19
C SER A 11 35.01 -5.91 -5.32
N LYS A 12 35.00 -7.16 -5.80
CA LYS A 12 34.01 -7.63 -6.80
C LYS A 12 32.59 -7.62 -6.23
N GLU A 13 32.46 -7.92 -4.93
CA GLU A 13 31.21 -7.92 -4.19
C GLU A 13 30.58 -6.52 -4.19
N ASP A 14 31.39 -5.47 -4.06
CA ASP A 14 30.92 -4.08 -4.12
C ASP A 14 30.32 -3.75 -5.49
N VAL A 15 30.96 -4.20 -6.58
CA VAL A 15 30.44 -4.05 -7.94
C VAL A 15 29.09 -4.75 -8.09
N ILE A 16 28.97 -5.99 -7.59
CA ILE A 16 27.72 -6.76 -7.62
C ILE A 16 26.63 -6.05 -6.79
N ALA A 17 26.97 -5.49 -5.64
CA ALA A 17 26.05 -4.76 -4.80
C ALA A 17 25.53 -3.49 -5.52
N VAL A 18 26.41 -2.70 -6.14
CA VAL A 18 26.04 -1.53 -6.94
C VAL A 18 25.11 -1.92 -8.08
N ALA A 19 25.40 -3.01 -8.80
CA ALA A 19 24.53 -3.52 -9.83
C ALA A 19 23.15 -3.94 -9.29
N LYS A 20 23.11 -4.67 -8.16
CA LYS A 20 21.84 -5.04 -7.50
C LYS A 20 21.03 -3.82 -7.06
N TYR A 21 21.67 -2.79 -6.52
CA TYR A 21 20.99 -1.53 -6.20
C TYR A 21 20.39 -0.89 -7.44
N TYR A 22 21.15 -0.82 -8.54
CA TYR A 22 20.63 -0.29 -9.79
C TYR A 22 19.44 -1.10 -10.32
N PHE A 23 19.51 -2.43 -10.31
CA PHE A 23 18.38 -3.28 -10.72
C PHE A 23 17.17 -3.11 -9.81
N SER A 24 17.37 -2.84 -8.51
CA SER A 24 16.27 -2.54 -7.59
C SER A 24 15.50 -1.27 -7.97
N ARG A 25 16.06 -0.38 -8.81
CA ARG A 25 15.35 0.77 -9.39
C ARG A 25 14.07 0.36 -10.09
N TRP A 26 14.02 -0.82 -10.72
CA TRP A 26 12.83 -1.36 -11.37
C TRP A 26 11.58 -1.39 -10.45
N LYS A 27 11.76 -1.47 -9.13
CA LYS A 27 10.65 -1.40 -8.16
C LYS A 27 9.83 -0.11 -8.28
N ILE A 28 10.43 1.00 -8.74
CA ILE A 28 9.68 2.24 -8.97
C ILE A 28 8.73 2.13 -10.17
N GLU A 29 9.11 1.37 -11.19
CA GLU A 29 8.25 1.14 -12.36
C GLU A 29 7.05 0.28 -11.98
N GLU A 30 7.28 -0.74 -11.14
CA GLU A 30 6.18 -1.51 -10.55
C GLU A 30 5.25 -0.62 -9.73
N TYR A 31 5.81 0.26 -8.87
CA TYR A 31 5.03 1.22 -8.10
C TYR A 31 4.11 2.05 -9.00
N PHE A 32 4.65 2.67 -10.05
CA PHE A 32 3.87 3.53 -10.94
C PHE A 32 2.83 2.73 -11.73
N ARG A 33 3.17 1.54 -12.22
CA ARG A 33 2.24 0.72 -12.99
C ARG A 33 1.12 0.18 -12.11
N CYS A 34 1.43 -0.27 -10.89
CA CYS A 34 0.44 -0.73 -9.92
C CYS A 34 -0.53 0.40 -9.55
N LYS A 35 -0.01 1.59 -9.27
CA LYS A 35 -0.80 2.79 -9.03
C LYS A 35 -1.79 3.08 -10.16
N LYS A 36 -1.32 3.01 -11.42
CA LYS A 36 -2.15 3.26 -12.61
C LYS A 36 -3.24 2.20 -12.79
N GLN A 37 -2.87 0.93 -12.74
CA GLN A 37 -3.76 -0.18 -13.08
C GLN A 37 -4.69 -0.57 -11.92
N MET A 38 -4.14 -0.86 -10.74
CA MET A 38 -4.92 -1.38 -9.61
C MET A 38 -5.84 -0.31 -9.02
N PHE A 39 -5.37 0.93 -8.92
CA PHE A 39 -6.16 2.03 -8.36
C PHE A 39 -6.82 2.92 -9.42
N GLN A 40 -6.74 2.52 -10.70
CA GLN A 40 -7.35 3.25 -11.82
C GLN A 40 -6.99 4.75 -11.83
N PHE A 41 -5.74 5.08 -11.48
CA PHE A 41 -5.30 6.47 -11.31
C PHE A 41 -5.53 7.33 -12.57
N GLU A 42 -5.39 6.76 -13.76
CA GLU A 42 -5.60 7.45 -15.03
C GLU A 42 -7.09 7.65 -15.37
N ASN A 43 -7.98 6.92 -14.71
CA ASN A 43 -9.43 6.95 -14.92
C ASN A 43 -10.18 7.79 -13.86
N PHE A 44 -9.49 8.71 -13.18
CA PHE A 44 -10.13 9.64 -12.26
C PHE A 44 -11.20 10.50 -12.94
N ARG A 45 -12.41 10.48 -12.38
CA ARG A 45 -13.54 11.30 -12.84
C ARG A 45 -13.78 12.47 -11.88
N VAL A 46 -12.75 13.31 -11.69
CA VAL A 46 -12.80 14.47 -10.79
C VAL A 46 -12.41 15.73 -11.55
N ARG A 47 -13.18 16.81 -11.41
CA ARG A 47 -12.99 18.05 -12.18
C ARG A 47 -12.11 19.10 -11.49
N LYS A 48 -12.06 19.12 -10.16
CA LYS A 48 -11.32 20.13 -9.38
C LYS A 48 -9.88 19.66 -9.10
N LEU A 49 -8.89 20.53 -9.31
CA LEU A 49 -7.48 20.24 -9.02
C LEU A 49 -7.25 19.84 -7.55
N SER A 50 -7.91 20.52 -6.61
CA SER A 50 -7.80 20.19 -5.19
C SER A 50 -8.24 18.76 -4.87
N ALA A 51 -9.31 18.29 -5.52
CA ALA A 51 -9.82 16.95 -5.34
C ALA A 51 -8.95 15.90 -6.07
N ILE A 52 -8.36 16.24 -7.21
CA ILE A 52 -7.34 15.41 -7.88
C ILE A 52 -6.11 15.23 -6.97
N ASN A 53 -5.61 16.31 -6.38
CA ASN A 53 -4.47 16.27 -5.48
C ASN A 53 -4.77 15.46 -4.21
N ALA A 54 -5.95 15.62 -3.63
CA ALA A 54 -6.39 14.82 -2.48
C ALA A 54 -6.45 13.33 -2.82
N LEU A 55 -7.03 12.97 -3.97
CA LEU A 55 -7.11 11.57 -4.39
C LEU A 55 -5.73 10.97 -4.68
N ASN A 56 -4.84 11.74 -5.30
CA ASN A 56 -3.44 11.37 -5.50
C ASN A 56 -2.71 11.12 -4.17
N PHE A 57 -2.96 11.96 -3.16
CA PHE A 57 -2.42 11.80 -1.82
C PHE A 57 -2.91 10.49 -1.17
N TYR A 58 -4.21 10.21 -1.19
CA TYR A 58 -4.76 8.98 -0.62
C TYR A 58 -4.21 7.71 -1.29
N ILE A 59 -4.09 7.69 -2.62
CA ILE A 59 -3.47 6.54 -3.30
C ILE A 59 -2.00 6.41 -2.93
N THR A 60 -1.29 7.52 -2.77
CA THR A 60 0.12 7.49 -2.33
C THR A 60 0.23 6.89 -0.93
N LEU A 61 -0.70 7.22 -0.03
CA LEU A 61 -0.83 6.61 1.29
C LEU A 61 -1.08 5.08 1.19
N CYS A 62 -2.00 4.65 0.32
CA CYS A 62 -2.24 3.23 0.06
C CYS A 62 -0.97 2.51 -0.43
N MET A 63 -0.24 3.09 -1.38
CA MET A 63 1.01 2.52 -1.86
C MET A 63 2.08 2.47 -0.76
N ALA A 64 2.14 3.47 0.12
CA ALA A 64 3.04 3.47 1.27
C ALA A 64 2.72 2.31 2.24
N PHE A 65 1.44 2.02 2.48
CA PHE A 65 1.04 0.84 3.25
C PHE A 65 1.48 -0.47 2.59
N LEU A 66 1.29 -0.60 1.27
CA LEU A 66 1.77 -1.78 0.54
C LEU A 66 3.30 -1.94 0.64
N ALA A 67 4.05 -0.84 0.54
CA ALA A 67 5.50 -0.85 0.71
C ALA A 67 5.91 -1.27 2.11
N HIS A 68 5.23 -0.73 3.13
CA HIS A 68 5.47 -1.10 4.51
C HIS A 68 5.17 -2.59 4.79
N ILE A 69 4.10 -3.15 4.21
CA ILE A 69 3.80 -4.59 4.29
C ILE A 69 4.88 -5.41 3.56
N SER A 70 5.34 -4.95 2.39
CA SER A 70 6.42 -5.61 1.63
C SER A 70 7.70 -5.75 2.46
N MET A 71 8.04 -4.72 3.24
CA MET A 71 9.22 -4.69 4.12
C MET A 71 9.09 -5.56 5.38
N LYS A 72 7.88 -6.01 5.75
CA LYS A 72 7.71 -6.90 6.90
C LYS A 72 8.36 -8.27 6.65
N PRO A 73 8.84 -8.95 7.70
CA PRO A 73 9.44 -10.28 7.55
C PRO A 73 8.44 -11.27 6.98
N GLU A 74 8.93 -12.26 6.24
CA GLU A 74 8.10 -13.32 5.64
C GLU A 74 7.38 -14.18 6.68
N THR A 75 7.81 -14.15 7.94
CA THR A 75 7.15 -14.82 9.07
C THR A 75 5.93 -14.07 9.61
N ASN A 76 5.69 -12.83 9.16
CA ASN A 76 4.56 -12.05 9.63
C ASN A 76 3.24 -12.69 9.16
N ALA A 77 2.41 -13.12 10.10
CA ALA A 77 1.12 -13.77 9.84
C ALA A 77 0.22 -12.99 8.87
N LEU A 78 0.18 -11.65 8.97
CA LEU A 78 -0.61 -10.80 8.09
C LEU A 78 -0.05 -10.78 6.66
N LYS A 79 1.28 -10.75 6.50
CA LYS A 79 1.90 -10.78 5.18
C LYS A 79 1.67 -12.14 4.51
N VAL A 80 1.81 -13.22 5.27
CA VAL A 80 1.57 -14.59 4.80
C VAL A 80 0.13 -14.77 4.34
N SER A 81 -0.85 -14.33 5.15
CA SER A 81 -2.27 -14.47 4.78
C SER A 81 -2.64 -13.67 3.53
N ILE A 82 -2.10 -12.45 3.38
CA ILE A 82 -2.26 -11.65 2.16
C ILE A 82 -1.68 -12.38 0.95
N ILE A 83 -0.46 -12.92 1.07
CA ILE A 83 0.22 -13.60 -0.05
C ILE A 83 -0.53 -14.87 -0.45
N GLN A 84 -1.01 -15.65 0.52
CA GLN A 84 -1.85 -16.83 0.27
C GLN A 84 -3.14 -16.45 -0.45
N LYS A 85 -3.81 -15.37 0.01
CA LYS A 85 -5.08 -14.95 -0.60
C LYS A 85 -4.92 -14.35 -2.00
N ALA A 86 -3.73 -13.81 -2.32
CA ALA A 86 -3.45 -13.25 -3.64
C ALA A 86 -3.52 -14.31 -4.78
N ASP A 87 -3.33 -15.58 -4.43
CA ASP A 87 -3.39 -16.75 -5.32
C ASP A 87 -2.72 -16.51 -6.69
N PRO A 88 -1.38 -16.39 -6.72
CA PRO A 88 -0.65 -16.11 -7.94
C PRO A 88 -0.46 -17.36 -8.79
N ILE A 89 -0.71 -17.25 -10.11
CA ILE A 89 -0.54 -18.33 -11.08
C ILE A 89 0.91 -18.84 -11.16
N LYS A 90 1.90 -17.99 -10.87
CA LYS A 90 3.32 -18.38 -10.78
C LYS A 90 3.91 -17.90 -9.46
N GLU A 91 4.52 -18.83 -8.74
CA GLU A 91 5.08 -18.59 -7.40
C GLU A 91 6.24 -17.59 -7.39
N LYS A 92 7.11 -17.65 -8.42
CA LYS A 92 8.37 -16.90 -8.54
C LYS A 92 8.28 -15.59 -9.34
N ILE A 93 7.14 -14.90 -9.32
CA ILE A 93 7.06 -13.57 -9.95
C ILE A 93 7.29 -12.48 -8.90
N TYR A 94 8.20 -11.55 -9.23
CA TYR A 94 8.69 -10.46 -8.37
C TYR A 94 7.73 -9.26 -8.22
N PHE A 95 6.49 -9.33 -8.71
CA PHE A 95 5.53 -8.24 -8.59
C PHE A 95 4.88 -8.20 -7.19
N CYS A 96 5.61 -7.66 -6.22
CA CYS A 96 5.20 -7.62 -4.82
C CYS A 96 3.97 -6.71 -4.60
N TYR A 97 3.94 -5.52 -5.19
CA TYR A 97 2.86 -4.55 -4.96
C TYR A 97 1.53 -5.06 -5.50
N TYR A 98 1.53 -5.67 -6.68
CA TYR A 98 0.33 -6.26 -7.27
C TYR A 98 -0.20 -7.44 -6.45
N ARG A 99 0.70 -8.34 -6.00
CA ARG A 99 0.31 -9.48 -5.16
C ARG A 99 -0.30 -9.02 -3.85
N LEU A 100 0.35 -8.07 -3.17
CA LEU A 100 -0.15 -7.53 -1.91
C LEU A 100 -1.49 -6.81 -2.11
N ALA A 101 -1.63 -5.96 -3.14
CA ALA A 101 -2.88 -5.28 -3.44
C ALA A 101 -4.02 -6.26 -3.74
N LYS A 102 -3.78 -7.28 -4.58
CA LYS A 102 -4.77 -8.31 -4.92
C LYS A 102 -5.16 -9.16 -3.70
N GLY A 103 -4.19 -9.54 -2.88
CA GLY A 103 -4.43 -10.30 -1.65
C GLY A 103 -5.27 -9.50 -0.65
N ILE A 104 -4.94 -8.23 -0.42
CA ILE A 104 -5.71 -7.34 0.45
C ILE A 104 -7.14 -7.16 -0.10
N PHE A 105 -7.28 -6.91 -1.40
CA PHE A 105 -8.59 -6.82 -2.04
C PHE A 105 -9.42 -8.10 -1.83
N GLY A 106 -8.79 -9.27 -2.01
CA GLY A 106 -9.43 -10.57 -1.80
C GLY A 106 -9.73 -10.91 -0.34
N ILE A 107 -9.06 -10.29 0.64
CA ILE A 107 -9.43 -10.41 2.06
C ILE A 107 -10.62 -9.51 2.35
N LEU A 108 -10.56 -8.25 1.91
CA LEU A 108 -11.58 -7.25 2.15
C LEU A 108 -12.89 -7.55 1.42
N SER A 109 -12.87 -8.29 0.31
CA SER A 109 -14.09 -8.70 -0.40
C SER A 109 -15.03 -9.57 0.45
N TYR A 110 -14.52 -10.26 1.48
CA TYR A 110 -15.34 -11.02 2.42
C TYR A 110 -15.84 -10.17 3.61
N ALA A 111 -15.28 -8.97 3.81
CA ALA A 111 -15.72 -8.06 4.85
C ALA A 111 -17.06 -7.41 4.45
N LYS A 112 -18.17 -8.07 4.80
CA LYS A 112 -19.53 -7.55 4.58
C LYS A 112 -19.90 -6.44 5.56
N GLU A 113 -19.29 -6.47 6.74
CA GLU A 113 -19.44 -5.45 7.76
C GLU A 113 -18.23 -4.53 7.69
N GLY A 114 -18.46 -3.23 7.45
CA GLY A 114 -17.39 -2.24 7.43
C GLY A 114 -16.70 -2.09 8.80
N VAL A 115 -15.75 -1.16 8.88
CA VAL A 115 -14.95 -0.90 10.09
C VAL A 115 -15.79 -0.44 11.30
N ARG A 116 -17.07 -0.13 11.09
CA ARG A 116 -18.00 0.34 12.13
C ARG A 116 -18.05 -0.58 13.34
N LEU A 117 -18.05 -1.90 13.15
CA LEU A 117 -18.08 -2.87 14.25
C LEU A 117 -16.72 -3.08 14.91
N TRP A 118 -15.63 -2.64 14.26
CA TRP A 118 -14.28 -2.70 14.85
C TRP A 118 -14.05 -1.56 15.84
N PHE A 119 -14.77 -0.45 15.68
CA PHE A 119 -14.83 0.61 16.69
C PHE A 119 -15.85 0.23 17.75
N ARG A 120 -15.39 -0.15 18.95
CA ARG A 120 -16.26 -0.15 20.12
C ARG A 120 -16.67 1.30 20.39
N THR A 121 -17.88 1.68 19.99
CA THR A 121 -18.46 2.97 20.38
C THR A 121 -18.46 3.03 21.91
N LYS A 122 -17.51 3.77 22.50
CA LYS A 122 -17.60 4.12 23.92
C LYS A 122 -18.87 4.95 24.07
N ARG A 123 -19.84 4.44 24.84
CA ARG A 123 -21.04 5.21 25.16
C ARG A 123 -20.56 6.54 25.78
N PRO A 124 -21.01 7.71 25.28
CA PRO A 124 -20.75 8.94 26.01
C PRO A 124 -21.29 8.78 27.43
N VAL A 125 -20.50 9.20 28.43
CA VAL A 125 -20.95 9.26 29.83
C VAL A 125 -22.29 9.99 29.86
N TYR A 126 -23.28 9.43 30.57
CA TYR A 126 -24.67 9.88 30.59
C TYR A 126 -24.75 11.42 30.55
N ARG A 127 -25.16 11.97 29.39
CA ARG A 127 -25.47 13.40 29.29
C ARG A 127 -26.91 13.55 29.74
N GLN A 128 -27.12 14.24 30.86
CA GLN A 128 -28.46 14.63 31.31
C GLN A 128 -29.11 15.48 30.21
N LEU A 129 -30.35 15.14 29.85
CA LEU A 129 -31.13 15.96 28.92
C LEU A 129 -31.52 17.25 29.63
N CYS A 130 -30.93 18.38 29.23
CA CYS A 130 -31.37 19.70 29.67
C CYS A 130 -32.46 20.19 28.71
N LEU A 131 -33.68 20.40 29.22
CA LEU A 131 -34.69 21.16 28.49
C LEU A 131 -34.22 22.61 28.40
N LYS A 132 -34.17 23.17 27.19
CA LYS A 132 -34.00 24.61 27.02
C LYS A 132 -35.29 25.27 27.50
N LEU A 133 -35.28 25.77 28.73
CA LEU A 133 -36.29 26.72 29.18
C LEU A 133 -36.09 28.00 28.37
N VAL A 134 -37.04 28.32 27.51
CA VAL A 134 -37.16 29.63 26.88
C VAL A 134 -37.67 30.57 27.96
N VAL A 135 -36.85 31.55 28.35
CA VAL A 135 -37.27 32.70 29.17
C VAL A 135 -37.77 33.78 28.22
#